data_AF-A0A135VCC3-F1
#
_entry.id   AF-A0A135VCC3-F1
#
_cell.length_a   1.000
_cell.length_b   1.000
_cell.length_c   1.000
_cell.angle_alpha   90.00
_cell.angle_beta   90.00
_cell.angle_gamma   90.00
#
_symmetry.space_group_name_H-M   'P 1'
#
loop_
_entity.id
_entity.type
_entity.pdbx_description
1 polymer ?
#
loop_
_entity_poly.entity_id
_entity_poly.type
_entity_poly.pdbx_seq_one_letter_code
_entity_poly.pdbx_strand_id
1 'polypeptide(L)'
;MDLLDGQNEYDWSNLEPSKPDSYQGYVFFAHLVVCAIISTLSFFEGLFFWCVGPGVLTPILLSGTGLFYAILPGINWYRTEFIPYLNRIHLIPEFETDRFLNYKRVLRLSALMFGYLATAISQIVWYEGVSFALVSFGPNTALLELLFYVFFAMIVFYLTILLLFFFSFEHVLKSIFSDVHHIITLDDKMTAYFRALEKAKKEKEKEAKKKKAKEEENKSFDQEKRSE
;
A
#
# COMPACT_ATOMS: atom_id res chain seq x y z
N MET A 1 -6.98 31.63 24.14
CA MET A 1 -5.99 31.28 25.17
C MET A 1 -4.99 30.38 24.45
N ASP A 2 -4.05 31.02 23.76
CA ASP A 2 -3.10 30.42 22.82
C ASP A 2 -1.78 30.11 23.53
N LEU A 3 -1.69 28.96 24.19
CA LEU A 3 -0.48 28.52 24.90
C LEU A 3 -0.23 27.00 24.73
N LEU A 4 -0.38 26.46 23.51
CA LEU A 4 0.02 25.07 23.20
C LEU A 4 0.94 24.92 21.97
N ASP A 5 1.30 25.99 21.27
CA ASP A 5 2.21 25.96 20.10
C ASP A 5 3.70 26.06 20.46
N GLY A 6 4.11 25.46 21.58
CA GLY A 6 5.45 25.58 22.13
C GLY A 6 6.23 24.28 22.17
N GLN A 7 6.80 23.85 21.03
CA GLN A 7 8.09 23.16 20.84
C GLN A 7 8.55 21.98 21.76
N ASN A 8 7.73 21.48 22.68
CA ASN A 8 7.92 20.22 23.42
C ASN A 8 6.92 19.15 22.91
N GLU A 9 6.66 19.17 21.61
CA GLU A 9 5.55 18.47 20.96
C GLU A 9 5.88 16.98 20.75
N TYR A 10 5.70 16.19 21.81
CA TYR A 10 5.82 14.72 21.87
C TYR A 10 7.20 14.13 21.49
N ASP A 11 7.87 13.50 22.45
CA ASP A 11 9.10 12.75 22.19
C ASP A 11 8.81 11.34 21.65
N TRP A 12 8.56 11.26 20.34
CA TRP A 12 8.31 10.02 19.59
C TRP A 12 9.52 9.06 19.57
N SER A 13 10.71 9.49 20.00
CA SER A 13 11.90 8.63 20.03
C SER A 13 11.77 7.47 21.03
N ASN A 14 10.90 7.61 22.02
CA ASN A 14 10.60 6.59 23.03
C ASN A 14 9.59 5.52 22.55
N LEU A 15 9.07 5.65 21.32
CA LEU A 15 8.11 4.72 20.76
C LEU A 15 8.80 3.82 19.72
N GLU A 16 8.56 2.51 19.77
CA GLU A 16 9.03 1.64 18.72
C GLU A 16 8.25 1.85 17.42
N PRO A 17 8.86 1.70 16.22
CA PRO A 17 8.13 1.75 14.97
C PRO A 17 6.99 0.72 14.92
N SER A 18 5.90 1.04 14.23
CA SER A 18 4.76 0.15 14.06
C SER A 18 5.16 -1.18 13.42
N LYS A 19 4.63 -2.28 13.96
CA LYS A 19 4.87 -3.65 13.45
C LYS A 19 3.57 -4.30 13.01
N PRO A 20 3.60 -5.15 11.98
CA PRO A 20 2.45 -5.96 11.60
C PRO A 20 2.20 -7.09 12.63
N ASP A 21 0.94 -7.48 12.76
CA ASP A 21 0.50 -8.62 13.56
C ASP A 21 0.78 -9.93 12.83
N SER A 22 1.06 -10.99 13.60
CA SER A 22 1.32 -12.34 13.05
C SER A 22 0.19 -12.87 12.17
N TYR A 23 -1.07 -12.53 12.48
CA TYR A 23 -2.22 -12.96 11.70
C TYR A 23 -2.24 -12.36 10.28
N GLN A 24 -1.65 -11.19 10.07
CA GLN A 24 -1.62 -10.55 8.75
C GLN A 24 -0.71 -11.35 7.79
N GLY A 25 0.34 -11.98 8.33
CA GLY A 25 1.18 -12.93 7.59
C GLY A 25 0.40 -14.16 7.12
N TYR A 26 -0.48 -14.72 7.97
CA TYR A 26 -1.34 -15.85 7.57
C TYR A 26 -2.32 -15.47 6.46
N VAL A 27 -2.90 -14.25 6.53
CA VAL A 27 -3.77 -13.74 5.46
C VAL A 27 -3.00 -13.64 4.14
N PHE A 28 -1.79 -13.08 4.14
CA PHE A 28 -0.96 -13.02 2.93
C PHE A 28 -0.62 -14.42 2.39
N PHE A 29 -0.24 -15.35 3.27
CA PHE A 29 0.02 -16.73 2.86
C PHE A 29 -1.21 -17.40 2.23
N ALA A 30 -2.40 -17.18 2.80
CA ALA A 30 -3.64 -17.67 2.20
C ALA A 30 -3.87 -17.11 0.79
N HIS A 31 -3.55 -15.83 0.55
CA HIS A 31 -3.60 -15.26 -0.80
C HIS A 31 -2.63 -15.97 -1.74
N LEU A 32 -1.39 -16.22 -1.33
CA LEU A 32 -0.41 -16.94 -2.15
C LEU A 32 -0.90 -18.34 -2.55
N VAL A 33 -1.50 -19.07 -1.62
CA VAL A 33 -2.07 -20.40 -1.89
C VAL A 33 -3.22 -20.30 -2.90
N VAL A 34 -4.14 -19.36 -2.71
CA VAL A 34 -5.24 -19.12 -3.66
C VAL A 34 -4.71 -18.71 -5.04
N CYS A 35 -3.70 -17.85 -5.09
CA CYS A 35 -3.03 -17.43 -6.32
C CYS A 35 -2.42 -18.62 -7.08
N ALA A 36 -1.76 -19.54 -6.37
CA ALA A 36 -1.19 -20.76 -6.96
C ALA A 36 -2.29 -21.66 -7.54
N ILE A 37 -3.41 -21.83 -6.83
CA ILE A 37 -4.56 -22.59 -7.31
C ILE A 37 -5.16 -21.96 -8.57
N ILE A 38 -5.46 -20.66 -8.55
CA ILE A 38 -6.02 -19.93 -9.70
C ILE A 38 -5.08 -20.05 -10.91
N SER A 39 -3.79 -19.78 -10.73
CA SER A 39 -2.82 -19.83 -11.82
C SER A 39 -2.72 -21.25 -12.42
N THR A 40 -2.72 -22.27 -11.58
CA THR A 40 -2.65 -23.68 -12.00
C THR A 40 -3.90 -24.10 -12.76
N LEU A 41 -5.10 -23.74 -12.27
CA LEU A 41 -6.35 -24.03 -12.97
C LEU A 41 -6.42 -23.34 -14.33
N SER A 42 -6.03 -22.06 -14.41
CA SER A 42 -5.98 -21.32 -15.68
C SER A 42 -4.95 -21.91 -16.66
N PHE A 43 -3.85 -22.48 -16.16
CA PHE A 43 -2.88 -23.17 -17.01
C PHE A 43 -3.45 -24.45 -17.64
N PHE A 44 -4.23 -25.22 -16.89
CA PHE A 44 -4.89 -26.43 -17.41
C PHE A 44 -5.95 -26.14 -18.47
N GLU A 45 -6.57 -24.97 -18.44
CA GLU A 45 -7.52 -24.51 -19.48
C GLU A 45 -6.81 -24.07 -20.78
N GLY A 46 -5.49 -23.84 -20.73
CA GLY A 46 -4.63 -23.63 -21.89
C GLY A 46 -3.68 -22.43 -21.73
N LEU A 47 -2.52 -22.50 -22.39
CA LEU A 47 -1.48 -21.47 -22.31
C LEU A 47 -1.99 -20.08 -22.72
N PHE A 48 -2.83 -20.02 -23.76
CA PHE A 48 -3.44 -18.77 -24.21
C PHE A 48 -4.33 -18.15 -23.13
N PHE A 49 -5.21 -18.94 -22.51
CA PHE A 49 -6.09 -18.49 -21.43
C PHE A 49 -5.30 -18.05 -20.19
N TRP A 50 -4.21 -18.76 -19.88
CA TRP A 50 -3.29 -18.42 -18.80
C TRP A 50 -2.58 -17.07 -19.03
N CYS A 51 -2.05 -16.82 -20.23
CA CYS A 51 -1.34 -15.59 -20.59
C CYS A 51 -2.27 -14.39 -20.81
N VAL A 52 -3.46 -14.61 -21.38
CA VAL A 52 -4.42 -13.56 -21.76
C VAL A 52 -5.37 -13.20 -20.62
N GLY A 53 -5.54 -14.08 -19.65
CA GLY A 53 -6.64 -14.00 -18.70
C GLY A 53 -6.23 -13.99 -17.23
N PRO A 54 -7.01 -14.69 -16.39
CA PRO A 54 -6.90 -14.60 -14.94
C PRO A 54 -5.66 -15.32 -14.38
N GLY A 55 -4.94 -16.12 -15.17
CA GLY A 55 -3.87 -16.99 -14.70
C GLY A 55 -2.58 -16.29 -14.25
N VAL A 56 -2.33 -15.05 -14.69
CA VAL A 56 -1.16 -14.25 -14.31
C VAL A 56 -1.57 -12.97 -13.59
N LEU A 57 -2.48 -12.20 -14.17
CA LEU A 57 -2.86 -10.91 -13.61
C LEU A 57 -3.55 -11.03 -12.24
N THR A 58 -4.50 -11.95 -12.08
CA THR A 58 -5.23 -12.14 -10.82
C THR A 58 -4.31 -12.56 -9.68
N PRO A 59 -3.40 -13.54 -9.86
CA PRO A 59 -2.38 -13.84 -8.86
C PRO A 59 -1.55 -12.64 -8.43
N ILE A 60 -1.11 -11.80 -9.38
CA ILE A 60 -0.30 -10.60 -9.07
C ILE A 60 -1.12 -9.60 -8.25
N LEU A 61 -2.35 -9.32 -8.65
CA LEU A 61 -3.21 -8.34 -7.96
C LEU A 61 -3.69 -8.84 -6.59
N LEU A 62 -4.04 -10.12 -6.46
CA LEU A 62 -4.41 -10.74 -5.19
C LEU A 62 -3.22 -10.83 -4.22
N SER A 63 -2.05 -11.23 -4.71
CA SER A 63 -0.84 -11.25 -3.87
C SER A 63 -0.42 -9.84 -3.46
N GLY A 64 -0.56 -8.85 -4.35
CA GLY A 64 -0.40 -7.43 -4.03
C GLY A 64 -1.35 -6.99 -2.92
N THR A 65 -2.65 -7.32 -3.04
CA THR A 65 -3.66 -7.02 -1.99
C THR A 65 -3.27 -7.63 -0.65
N GLY A 66 -2.89 -8.91 -0.62
CA GLY A 66 -2.45 -9.58 0.59
C GLY A 66 -1.17 -8.97 1.17
N LEU A 67 -0.21 -8.59 0.32
CA LEU A 67 1.04 -7.94 0.74
C LEU A 67 0.76 -6.55 1.33
N PHE A 68 -0.08 -5.74 0.68
CA PHE A 68 -0.49 -4.44 1.19
C PHE A 68 -1.14 -4.57 2.57
N TYR A 69 -1.99 -5.58 2.77
CA TYR A 69 -2.56 -5.85 4.09
C TYR A 69 -1.51 -6.29 5.12
N ALA A 70 -0.51 -7.07 4.71
CA ALA A 70 0.55 -7.57 5.57
C ALA A 70 1.54 -6.51 6.04
N ILE A 71 1.74 -5.44 5.28
CA ILE A 71 2.62 -4.33 5.66
C ILE A 71 1.93 -3.26 6.52
N LEU A 72 0.60 -3.29 6.63
CA LEU A 72 -0.13 -2.33 7.45
C LEU A 72 0.15 -2.57 8.95
N PRO A 73 0.26 -1.51 9.76
CA PRO A 73 0.42 -1.62 11.21
C PRO A 73 -0.61 -2.55 11.87
N GLY A 74 -0.11 -3.40 12.76
CA GLY A 74 -0.91 -4.27 13.60
C GLY A 74 -1.72 -3.49 14.64
N ILE A 75 -2.86 -4.02 15.04
CA ILE A 75 -3.70 -3.42 16.09
C ILE A 75 -3.12 -3.68 17.45
N ASN A 76 -2.37 -4.77 17.61
CA ASN A 76 -1.72 -5.05 18.88
C ASN A 76 -0.67 -3.99 19.16
N TRP A 77 0.11 -3.55 18.15
CA TRP A 77 1.05 -2.46 18.33
C TRP A 77 0.36 -1.18 18.84
N TYR A 78 -0.78 -0.81 18.24
CA TYR A 78 -1.55 0.34 18.73
C TYR A 78 -2.00 0.17 20.19
N ARG A 79 -2.40 -1.05 20.56
CA ARG A 79 -2.88 -1.38 21.91
C ARG A 79 -1.76 -1.43 22.96
N THR A 80 -0.59 -1.94 22.61
CA THR A 80 0.50 -2.20 23.56
C THR A 80 1.52 -1.07 23.64
N GLU A 81 1.67 -0.27 22.59
CA GLU A 81 2.70 0.77 22.49
C GLU A 81 2.07 2.15 22.43
N PHE A 82 1.27 2.42 21.39
CA PHE A 82 0.78 3.77 21.07
C PHE A 82 -0.20 4.30 22.12
N ILE A 83 -1.25 3.54 22.47
CA ILE A 83 -2.24 3.96 23.46
C ILE A 83 -1.62 4.13 24.85
N PRO A 84 -0.80 3.19 25.37
CA PRO A 84 -0.10 3.40 26.64
C PRO A 84 0.88 4.58 26.63
N TYR A 85 1.54 4.85 25.51
CA TYR A 85 2.35 6.07 25.36
C TYR A 85 1.49 7.33 25.44
N LEU A 86 0.38 7.37 24.70
CA LEU A 86 -0.54 8.49 24.76
C LEU A 86 -1.14 8.67 26.15
N ASN A 87 -1.59 7.60 26.82
CA ASN A 87 -2.12 7.62 28.18
C ASN A 87 -1.13 8.15 29.23
N ARG A 88 0.18 7.97 29.02
CA ARG A 88 1.23 8.51 29.89
C ARG A 88 1.37 10.03 29.77
N ILE A 89 1.10 10.58 28.59
CA ILE A 89 1.31 12.01 28.29
C ILE A 89 -0.01 12.78 28.37
N HIS A 90 -1.11 12.11 28.05
CA HIS A 90 -2.46 12.65 27.99
C HIS A 90 -3.39 11.61 28.61
N LEU A 91 -4.13 11.96 29.66
CA LEU A 91 -5.13 11.05 30.23
C LEU A 91 -6.31 10.91 29.25
N ILE A 92 -6.20 9.97 28.31
CA ILE A 92 -7.24 9.71 27.31
C ILE A 92 -8.31 8.80 27.94
N PRO A 93 -9.60 9.14 27.81
CA PRO A 93 -10.68 8.28 28.25
C PRO A 93 -10.67 6.91 27.55
N GLU A 94 -10.98 5.84 28.27
CA GLU A 94 -10.98 4.47 27.72
C GLU A 94 -11.91 4.33 26.50
N PHE A 95 -13.07 4.97 26.51
CA PHE A 95 -14.03 4.91 25.39
C PHE A 95 -13.46 5.47 24.08
N GLU A 96 -12.58 6.48 24.15
CA GLU A 96 -11.92 7.05 22.96
C GLU A 96 -10.87 6.07 22.42
N THR A 97 -10.12 5.42 23.32
CA THR A 97 -9.10 4.43 22.93
C THR A 97 -9.72 3.23 22.23
N ASP A 98 -10.85 2.71 22.72
CA ASP A 98 -11.56 1.59 22.11
C ASP A 98 -12.15 1.97 20.75
N ARG A 99 -12.74 3.16 20.63
CA ARG A 99 -13.25 3.65 19.35
C ARG A 99 -12.13 3.87 18.33
N PHE A 100 -10.97 4.37 18.76
CA PHE A 100 -9.80 4.52 17.89
C PHE A 100 -9.28 3.15 17.40
N LEU A 101 -9.19 2.16 18.27
CA LEU A 101 -8.81 0.79 17.88
C LEU A 101 -9.83 0.20 16.88
N ASN A 102 -11.12 0.44 17.10
CA ASN A 102 -12.15 0.00 16.16
C ASN A 102 -12.02 0.70 14.80
N TYR A 103 -11.81 2.02 14.78
CA TYR A 103 -11.51 2.79 13.57
C TYR A 103 -10.33 2.19 12.80
N LYS A 104 -9.19 1.93 13.47
CA LYS A 104 -8.02 1.31 12.86
C LYS A 104 -8.29 -0.12 12.37
N ARG A 105 -9.15 -0.88 13.04
CA ARG A 105 -9.56 -2.21 12.57
C ARG A 105 -10.36 -2.10 11.26
N VAL A 106 -11.36 -1.24 11.22
CA VAL A 106 -12.22 -1.03 10.05
C VAL A 106 -11.40 -0.53 8.87
N LEU A 107 -10.54 0.47 9.08
CA LEU A 107 -9.66 1.02 8.03
C LEU A 107 -8.71 -0.03 7.43
N ARG A 108 -8.24 -0.99 8.23
CA ARG A 108 -7.40 -2.08 7.73
C ARG A 108 -8.21 -3.14 6.98
N LEU A 109 -9.40 -3.50 7.47
CA LEU A 109 -10.28 -4.44 6.78
C LEU A 109 -10.74 -3.88 5.42
N SER A 110 -10.97 -2.57 5.33
CA SER A 110 -11.31 -1.94 4.06
C SER A 110 -10.19 -2.05 3.03
N ALA A 111 -8.91 -2.07 3.43
CA ALA A 111 -7.80 -2.25 2.49
C ALA A 111 -7.91 -3.57 1.69
N LEU A 112 -8.36 -4.65 2.32
CA LEU A 112 -8.63 -5.92 1.63
C LEU A 112 -9.82 -5.79 0.66
N MET A 113 -10.92 -5.19 1.12
CA MET A 113 -12.11 -4.97 0.29
C MET A 113 -11.79 -4.13 -0.95
N PHE A 114 -11.03 -3.04 -0.78
CA PHE A 114 -10.56 -2.21 -1.88
C PHE A 114 -9.60 -2.97 -2.81
N GLY A 115 -8.70 -3.78 -2.27
CA GLY A 115 -7.79 -4.60 -3.09
C GLY A 115 -8.53 -5.65 -3.92
N TYR A 116 -9.57 -6.28 -3.37
CA TYR A 116 -10.43 -7.19 -4.13
C TYR A 116 -11.26 -6.47 -5.20
N LEU A 117 -11.82 -5.31 -4.86
CA LEU A 117 -12.54 -4.49 -5.83
C LEU A 117 -11.62 -4.03 -6.98
N ALA A 118 -10.40 -3.58 -6.64
CA ALA A 118 -9.38 -3.22 -7.63
C ALA A 118 -9.01 -4.42 -8.50
N THR A 119 -8.83 -5.60 -7.91
CA THR A 119 -8.57 -6.84 -8.65
C THR A 119 -9.66 -7.14 -9.67
N ALA A 120 -10.93 -7.10 -9.24
CA ALA A 120 -12.08 -7.37 -10.12
C ALA A 120 -12.17 -6.35 -11.27
N ILE A 121 -11.99 -5.06 -10.98
CA ILE A 121 -12.04 -4.00 -11.99
C ILE A 121 -10.86 -4.12 -12.97
N SER A 122 -9.64 -4.37 -12.46
CA SER A 122 -8.46 -4.57 -13.30
C SER A 122 -8.58 -5.81 -14.20
N GLN A 123 -9.23 -6.88 -13.74
CA GLN A 123 -9.53 -8.03 -14.60
C GLN A 123 -10.46 -7.65 -15.76
N ILE A 124 -11.52 -6.88 -15.50
CA ILE A 124 -12.45 -6.42 -16.54
C ILE A 124 -11.67 -5.56 -17.55
N VAL A 125 -10.91 -4.57 -17.08
CA VAL A 125 -10.11 -3.71 -17.94
C VAL A 125 -9.09 -4.50 -18.77
N TRP A 126 -8.44 -5.49 -18.17
CA TRP A 126 -7.48 -6.34 -18.86
C TRP A 126 -8.14 -7.19 -19.94
N TYR A 127 -9.27 -7.84 -19.62
CA TYR A 127 -10.02 -8.64 -20.58
C TYR A 127 -10.46 -7.80 -21.79
N GLU A 128 -11.05 -6.63 -21.54
CA GLU A 128 -11.44 -5.68 -22.60
C GLU A 128 -10.22 -5.21 -23.41
N GLY A 129 -9.08 -4.98 -22.73
CA GLY A 129 -7.84 -4.54 -23.37
C GLY A 129 -7.23 -5.60 -24.30
N VAL A 130 -7.21 -6.87 -23.87
CA VAL A 130 -6.73 -7.95 -24.74
C VAL A 130 -7.72 -8.21 -25.89
N SER A 131 -9.03 -8.18 -25.63
CA SER A 131 -10.04 -8.28 -26.69
C SER A 131 -9.87 -7.17 -27.73
N PHE A 132 -9.64 -5.93 -27.29
CA PHE A 132 -9.34 -4.81 -28.18
C PHE A 132 -8.05 -5.03 -28.98
N ALA A 133 -6.97 -5.48 -28.34
CA ALA A 133 -5.70 -5.76 -29.01
C ALA A 133 -5.83 -6.85 -30.10
N LEU A 134 -6.67 -7.86 -29.87
CA LEU A 134 -6.97 -8.92 -30.86
C LEU A 134 -7.78 -8.41 -32.05
N VAL A 135 -8.71 -7.47 -31.84
CA VAL A 135 -9.49 -6.82 -32.92
C VAL A 135 -8.63 -5.81 -33.70
N SER A 136 -7.58 -5.28 -33.08
CA SER A 136 -6.72 -4.23 -33.65
C SER A 136 -5.85 -4.68 -34.83
N PHE A 137 -5.85 -5.97 -35.16
CA PHE A 137 -5.22 -6.50 -36.38
C PHE A 137 -6.04 -6.29 -37.67
N GLY A 138 -7.20 -5.64 -37.58
CA GLY A 138 -8.06 -5.32 -38.73
C GLY A 138 -7.61 -4.08 -39.53
N PRO A 139 -7.93 -4.00 -40.85
CA PRO A 139 -7.45 -2.93 -41.73
C PRO A 139 -8.20 -1.59 -41.61
N ASN A 140 -9.25 -1.50 -40.78
CA ASN A 140 -10.15 -0.34 -40.77
C ASN A 140 -9.80 0.66 -39.66
N THR A 141 -8.94 1.62 -40.00
CA THR A 141 -8.32 2.57 -39.07
C THR A 141 -9.31 3.45 -38.31
N ALA A 142 -10.40 3.89 -38.94
CA ALA A 142 -11.42 4.73 -38.29
C ALA A 142 -12.21 3.99 -37.19
N LEU A 143 -12.49 2.70 -37.41
CA LEU A 143 -13.14 1.85 -36.40
C LEU A 143 -12.21 1.59 -35.22
N LEU A 144 -10.93 1.36 -35.50
CA LEU A 144 -9.85 1.18 -34.53
C LEU A 144 -9.69 2.40 -33.61
N GLU A 145 -9.69 3.61 -34.19
CA GLU A 145 -9.58 4.87 -33.46
C GLU A 145 -10.79 5.11 -32.54
N LEU A 146 -12.01 4.86 -33.03
CA LEU A 146 -13.22 4.93 -32.22
C LEU A 146 -13.19 3.93 -31.05
N LEU A 147 -12.82 2.67 -31.32
CA LEU A 147 -12.72 1.63 -30.30
C LEU A 147 -11.65 1.96 -29.25
N PHE A 148 -10.54 2.58 -29.64
CA PHE A 148 -9.53 3.06 -28.70
C PHE A 148 -10.09 4.13 -27.77
N TYR A 149 -10.83 5.12 -28.28
CA TYR A 149 -11.46 6.15 -27.45
C TYR A 149 -12.48 5.56 -26.48
N VAL A 150 -13.28 4.58 -26.91
CA VAL A 150 -14.22 3.86 -26.03
C VAL A 150 -13.48 3.11 -24.93
N PHE A 151 -12.42 2.38 -25.27
CA PHE A 151 -11.59 1.66 -24.29
C PHE A 151 -10.94 2.60 -23.28
N PHE A 152 -10.38 3.72 -23.73
CA PHE A 152 -9.81 4.73 -22.85
C PHE A 152 -10.87 5.35 -21.93
N ALA A 153 -12.05 5.68 -22.46
CA ALA A 153 -13.17 6.19 -21.66
C ALA A 153 -13.62 5.20 -20.58
N MET A 154 -13.64 3.90 -20.90
CA MET A 154 -13.93 2.84 -19.92
C MET A 154 -12.89 2.81 -18.80
N ILE A 155 -11.59 2.86 -19.12
CA ILE A 155 -10.52 2.92 -18.10
C ILE A 155 -10.73 4.11 -17.17
N VAL A 156 -10.93 5.31 -17.72
CA VAL A 156 -11.15 6.53 -16.93
C VAL A 156 -12.39 6.41 -16.04
N PHE A 157 -13.47 5.84 -16.57
CA PHE A 157 -14.70 5.59 -15.82
C PHE A 157 -14.46 4.63 -14.64
N TYR A 158 -13.77 3.51 -14.86
CA TYR A 158 -13.43 2.56 -13.80
C TYR A 158 -12.53 3.17 -12.72
N LEU A 159 -11.53 3.97 -13.10
CA LEU A 159 -10.69 4.70 -12.14
C LEU A 159 -11.51 5.71 -11.32
N THR A 160 -12.46 6.39 -11.97
CA THR A 160 -13.34 7.35 -11.28
C THR A 160 -14.25 6.64 -10.28
N ILE A 161 -14.82 5.48 -10.61
CA ILE A 161 -15.61 4.67 -9.68
C ILE A 161 -14.76 4.26 -8.46
N LEU A 162 -13.53 3.78 -8.68
CA LEU A 162 -12.63 3.39 -7.59
C LEU A 162 -12.32 4.57 -6.67
N LEU A 163 -12.01 5.74 -7.23
CA LEU A 163 -11.75 6.95 -6.47
C LEU A 163 -12.98 7.41 -5.69
N LEU A 164 -14.15 7.48 -6.33
CA LEU A 164 -15.40 7.86 -5.67
C LEU A 164 -15.71 6.91 -4.51
N PHE A 165 -15.58 5.61 -4.72
CA PHE A 165 -15.83 4.63 -3.67
C PHE A 165 -14.85 4.81 -2.49
N PHE A 166 -13.57 5.05 -2.77
CA PHE A 166 -12.56 5.32 -1.76
C PHE A 166 -12.85 6.60 -0.95
N PHE A 167 -13.09 7.72 -1.63
CA PHE A 167 -13.37 9.00 -0.98
C PHE A 167 -14.66 8.97 -0.18
N SER A 168 -15.74 8.37 -0.73
CA SER A 168 -17.00 8.22 -0.01
C SER A 168 -16.84 7.36 1.24
N PHE A 169 -16.11 6.25 1.14
CA PHE A 169 -15.84 5.40 2.29
C PHE A 169 -15.03 6.12 3.37
N GLU A 170 -13.95 6.80 2.99
CA GLU A 170 -13.13 7.56 3.93
C GLU A 170 -13.94 8.66 4.62
N HIS A 171 -14.77 9.38 3.86
CA HIS A 171 -15.63 10.43 4.40
C HIS A 171 -16.64 9.88 5.41
N VAL A 172 -17.32 8.79 5.06
CA VAL A 172 -18.26 8.11 5.97
C VAL A 172 -17.54 7.61 7.22
N LEU A 173 -16.35 7.04 7.06
CA LEU A 173 -15.57 6.53 8.19
C LEU A 173 -15.14 7.66 9.13
N LYS A 174 -14.67 8.79 8.61
CA LYS A 174 -14.34 9.98 9.41
C LYS A 174 -15.56 10.56 10.12
N SER A 175 -16.73 10.55 9.48
CA SER A 175 -17.97 11.01 10.09
C SER A 175 -18.42 10.11 11.25
N ILE A 176 -18.30 8.79 11.12
CA ILE A 176 -18.66 7.82 12.19
C ILE A 176 -17.72 7.94 13.39
N PHE A 177 -16.45 8.27 13.14
CA PHE A 177 -15.39 8.32 14.16
C PHE A 177 -14.94 9.77 14.46
N SER A 178 -15.83 10.76 14.32
CA SER A 178 -15.53 12.17 14.61
C SER A 178 -14.99 12.40 16.01
N ASP A 179 -15.47 11.62 16.97
CA ASP A 179 -15.17 11.77 18.40
C ASP A 179 -13.72 11.37 18.74
N VAL A 180 -13.03 10.63 17.87
CA VAL A 180 -11.63 10.21 18.07
C VAL A 180 -10.66 10.93 17.13
N HIS A 181 -11.11 12.01 16.48
CA HIS A 181 -10.32 12.77 15.51
C HIS A 181 -9.00 13.31 16.08
N HIS A 182 -8.99 13.67 17.36
CA HIS A 182 -7.77 14.10 18.05
C HIS A 182 -6.68 13.01 18.07
N ILE A 183 -7.04 11.78 18.45
CA ILE A 183 -6.09 10.64 18.49
C ILE A 183 -5.62 10.29 17.07
N ILE A 184 -6.51 10.39 16.08
CA ILE A 184 -6.15 10.21 14.66
C ILE A 184 -5.10 11.23 14.22
N THR A 185 -5.27 12.50 14.59
CA THR A 185 -4.33 13.56 14.23
C THR A 185 -2.94 13.34 14.85
N LEU A 186 -2.90 12.83 16.09
CA LEU A 186 -1.64 12.46 16.75
C LEU A 186 -0.95 11.27 16.07
N ASP A 187 -1.71 10.27 15.64
CA ASP A 187 -1.19 9.14 14.86
C ASP A 187 -0.61 9.58 13.50
N ASP A 188 -1.25 10.54 12.83
CA ASP A 188 -0.74 11.10 11.57
C ASP A 188 0.60 11.85 11.77
N LYS A 189 0.70 12.67 12.83
CA LYS A 189 1.94 13.38 13.19
C LYS A 189 3.08 12.39 13.49
N MET A 190 2.79 11.36 14.29
CA MET A 190 3.75 10.31 14.61
C MET A 190 4.18 9.53 13.35
N THR A 191 3.24 9.17 12.49
CA THR A 191 3.52 8.44 11.25
C THR A 191 4.42 9.26 10.32
N ALA A 192 4.18 10.57 10.22
CA ALA A 192 5.04 11.48 9.46
C ALA A 192 6.46 11.54 10.03
N TYR A 193 6.61 11.58 11.36
CA TYR A 193 7.90 11.56 12.05
C TYR A 193 8.72 10.30 11.70
N PHE A 194 8.12 9.10 11.83
CA PHE A 194 8.83 7.85 11.51
C PHE A 194 9.20 7.73 10.03
N ARG A 195 8.34 8.22 9.12
CA ARG A 195 8.67 8.26 7.68
C ARG A 195 9.85 9.18 7.38
N ALA A 196 9.90 10.35 8.02
CA ALA A 196 11.03 11.28 7.88
C ALA A 196 12.33 10.67 8.42
N LEU A 197 12.26 9.99 9.58
CA LEU A 197 13.39 9.31 10.19
C LEU A 197 13.92 8.18 9.29
N GLU A 198 13.03 7.36 8.71
CA GLU A 198 13.40 6.28 7.80
C GLU A 198 14.03 6.82 6.50
N LYS A 199 13.46 7.90 5.94
CA LYS A 199 14.02 8.57 4.76
C LYS A 199 15.44 9.07 5.03
N ALA A 200 15.66 9.73 6.16
CA ALA A 200 16.99 10.22 6.56
C ALA A 200 17.99 9.08 6.78
N LYS A 201 17.57 7.95 7.38
CA LYS A 201 18.42 6.75 7.51
C LYS A 201 18.83 6.19 6.14
N LYS A 202 17.86 6.05 5.22
CA LYS A 202 18.12 5.56 3.86
C LYS A 202 19.05 6.48 3.07
N GLU A 203 18.93 7.80 3.24
CA GLU A 203 19.83 8.77 2.62
C GLU A 203 21.26 8.64 3.15
N LYS A 204 21.44 8.55 4.48
CA LYS A 204 22.75 8.32 5.10
C LYS A 204 23.39 7.00 4.66
N GLU A 205 22.61 5.92 4.56
CA GLU A 205 23.10 4.63 4.05
C GLU A 205 23.51 4.72 2.58
N LYS A 206 22.75 5.41 1.73
CA LYS A 206 23.10 5.65 0.32
C LYS A 206 24.39 6.46 0.20
N GLU A 207 24.56 7.49 1.01
CA GLU A 207 25.79 8.28 1.06
C GLU A 207 26.98 7.45 1.54
N ALA A 208 26.80 6.63 2.57
CA ALA A 208 27.84 5.72 3.06
C ALA A 208 28.25 4.70 1.99
N LYS A 209 27.28 4.12 1.27
CA LYS A 209 27.56 3.21 0.14
C LYS A 209 28.28 3.91 -1.01
N LYS A 210 27.89 5.14 -1.36
CA LYS A 210 28.58 5.96 -2.38
C LYS A 210 30.01 6.30 -1.98
N LYS A 211 30.26 6.63 -0.69
CA LYS A 211 31.61 6.89 -0.18
C LYS A 211 32.48 5.64 -0.24
N LYS A 212 31.97 4.49 0.19
CA LYS A 212 32.67 3.20 0.09
C LYS A 212 33.00 2.81 -1.36
N ALA A 213 32.04 2.97 -2.28
CA ALA A 213 32.27 2.70 -3.71
C ALA A 213 33.37 3.60 -4.30
N LYS A 214 33.39 4.89 -3.95
CA LYS A 214 34.46 5.81 -4.37
C LYS A 214 35.83 5.48 -3.75
N GLU A 215 35.86 5.00 -2.51
CA GLU A 215 37.10 4.56 -1.86
C GLU A 215 37.65 3.26 -2.48
N GLU A 216 36.76 2.34 -2.89
CA GLU A 216 37.15 1.12 -3.61
C GLU A 216 37.65 1.43 -5.03
N GLU A 217 36.99 2.34 -5.75
CA GLU A 217 37.40 2.81 -7.09
C GLU A 217 38.74 3.54 -7.07
N ASN A 218 38.98 4.39 -6.06
CA ASN A 218 40.29 5.04 -5.88
C ASN A 218 41.39 4.03 -5.52
N LYS A 219 41.10 3.01 -4.71
CA LYS A 219 42.07 1.95 -4.37
C LYS A 219 42.41 1.07 -5.56
N SER A 220 41.44 0.74 -6.43
CA SER A 220 41.71 -0.01 -7.66
C SER A 220 42.54 0.82 -8.64
N PHE A 221 42.25 2.11 -8.78
CA PHE A 221 43.00 3.01 -9.66
C PHE A 221 44.46 3.22 -9.20
N ASP A 222 44.70 3.33 -7.89
CA ASP A 222 46.05 3.45 -7.33
C ASP A 222 46.86 2.14 -7.43
N GLN A 223 46.20 0.98 -7.50
CA GLN A 223 46.87 -0.30 -7.77
C GLN A 223 47.26 -0.43 -9.24
N GLU A 224 46.37 -0.02 -10.16
CA GLU A 224 46.62 -0.06 -11.62
C GLU A 224 47.78 0.86 -12.02
N LYS A 225 47.87 2.06 -11.42
CA LYS A 225 49.00 2.99 -11.62
C LYS A 225 50.34 2.53 -11.06
N ARG A 226 50.38 1.55 -10.16
CA ARG A 226 51.62 1.00 -9.59
C ARG A 226 52.13 -0.23 -10.35
N SER A 227 51.33 -0.77 -11.25
CA SER A 227 51.66 -1.91 -12.12
C SER A 227 52.15 -1.52 -13.52
N GLU A 228 52.11 -0.24 -13.87
CA GLU A 228 52.73 0.36 -15.06
C GLU A 228 54.12 0.93 -14.74
#